data_AF-A0A2X2C746-F1
#
_entry.id   AF-A0A2X2C746-F1
#
_cell.length_a   1.000
_cell.length_b   1.000
_cell.length_c   1.000
_cell.angle_alpha   90.00
_cell.angle_beta   90.00
_cell.angle_gamma   90.00
#
_symmetry.space_group_name_H-M   'P 1'
#
loop_
_entity.id
_entity.type
_entity.pdbx_description
1 polymer ?
#
loop_
_entity_poly.entity_id
_entity_poly.type
_entity_poly.pdbx_seq_one_letter_code
_entity_poly.pdbx_strand_id
1 'polypeptide(L)'
;MQFGSKPLFENISVKFGGGNRYGLIGANGSGKSTFMKILGGDLAPTSGNVFLDPNERLGKLKQDQFAYEEFTVLDTVIMGAR
;
A
#
# COMPACT_ATOMS: atom_id res chain seq x y z
N MET A 1 -9.77 -14.73 31.01
CA MET A 1 -8.54 -14.46 30.23
C MET A 1 -8.95 -13.70 28.98
N GLN A 2 -8.60 -12.42 28.87
CA GLN A 2 -8.83 -11.66 27.64
C GLN A 2 -7.55 -11.76 26.83
N PHE A 3 -7.53 -12.66 25.84
CA PHE A 3 -6.43 -12.70 24.88
C PHE A 3 -6.48 -11.38 24.11
N GLY A 4 -5.48 -10.52 24.29
CA GLY A 4 -5.35 -9.29 23.50
C GLY A 4 -5.36 -9.64 22.00
N SER A 5 -5.85 -8.71 21.17
CA SER A 5 -5.89 -8.91 19.72
C SER A 5 -4.49 -9.23 19.20
N LYS A 6 -4.32 -10.37 18.53
CA LYS A 6 -3.06 -10.74 17.87
C LYS A 6 -2.70 -9.61 16.88
N PRO A 7 -1.48 -9.05 16.95
CA PRO A 7 -1.08 -8.02 16.01
C PRO A 7 -1.09 -8.56 14.57
N LEU A 8 -1.51 -7.70 13.65
CA LEU A 8 -1.62 -8.04 12.23
C LEU A 8 -0.24 -8.27 11.59
N PHE A 9 0.77 -7.55 12.08
CA PHE A 9 2.16 -7.61 11.66
C PHE A 9 3.07 -7.61 12.89
N GLU A 10 4.09 -8.47 12.89
CA GLU A 10 5.14 -8.51 13.91
C GLU A 10 6.50 -8.63 13.23
N ASN A 11 7.45 -7.78 13.61
CA ASN A 11 8.86 -7.86 13.21
C ASN A 11 9.09 -8.07 11.71
N ILE A 12 8.35 -7.33 10.87
CA ILE A 12 8.51 -7.39 9.42
C ILE A 12 9.67 -6.48 9.00
N SER A 13 10.57 -7.03 8.16
CA SER A 13 11.59 -6.26 7.47
C SER A 13 11.57 -6.62 5.99
N VAL A 14 11.44 -5.60 5.14
CA VAL A 14 11.37 -5.76 3.68
C VAL A 14 12.02 -4.57 3.01
N LYS A 15 12.73 -4.82 1.92
CA LYS A 15 13.28 -3.80 1.03
C LYS A 15 12.84 -4.10 -0.40
N PHE A 16 12.23 -3.11 -1.04
CA PHE A 16 11.87 -3.17 -2.45
C PHE A 16 13.00 -2.52 -3.25
N GLY A 17 13.51 -3.21 -4.27
CA GLY A 17 14.57 -2.70 -5.14
C GLY A 17 14.07 -2.50 -6.56
N GLY A 18 14.61 -1.50 -7.25
CA GLY A 18 14.28 -1.20 -8.65
C GLY A 18 14.50 -2.40 -9.59
N GLY A 19 13.69 -2.47 -10.65
CA GLY A 19 13.74 -3.55 -11.66
C GLY A 19 13.03 -4.84 -11.26
N ASN A 20 12.61 -4.97 -10.00
CA ASN A 20 11.92 -6.16 -9.50
C ASN A 20 10.39 -6.01 -9.55
N ARG A 21 9.70 -7.14 -9.65
CA ARG A 21 8.24 -7.24 -9.48
C ARG A 21 7.95 -8.10 -8.26
N TYR A 22 7.14 -7.57 -7.35
CA TYR A 22 6.81 -8.23 -6.08
C TYR A 22 5.32 -8.57 -6.03
N GLY A 23 5.00 -9.80 -5.63
CA GLY A 23 3.63 -10.23 -5.38
C GLY A 23 3.35 -10.32 -3.89
N LEU A 24 2.32 -9.61 -3.41
CA LEU A 24 1.83 -9.73 -2.03
C LEU A 24 0.65 -10.70 -1.98
N ILE A 25 0.88 -11.90 -1.43
CA ILE A 25 -0.10 -12.98 -1.36
C ILE A 25 -0.51 -13.31 0.08
N GLY A 26 -1.66 -13.94 0.25
CA GLY A 26 -2.19 -14.36 1.55
C GLY A 26 -3.71 -14.48 1.55
N ALA A 27 -4.28 -15.17 2.55
CA ALA A 27 -5.73 -15.33 2.67
C ALA A 27 -6.47 -13.98 2.85
N ASN A 28 -7.78 -13.96 2.63
CA ASN A 28 -8.59 -12.79 2.96
C ASN A 28 -8.50 -12.50 4.46
N GLY A 29 -8.36 -11.21 4.82
CA GLY A 29 -8.13 -10.80 6.20
C GLY A 29 -6.67 -10.88 6.68
N SER A 30 -5.72 -11.38 5.87
CA SER A 30 -4.29 -11.46 6.26
C SER A 30 -3.56 -10.11 6.34
N GLY A 31 -4.27 -9.00 6.12
CA GLY A 31 -3.70 -7.65 6.22
C GLY A 31 -3.11 -7.06 4.94
N LYS A 32 -3.23 -7.70 3.76
CA LYS A 32 -2.66 -7.19 2.50
C LYS A 32 -3.00 -5.73 2.19
N SER A 33 -4.29 -5.37 2.27
CA SER A 33 -4.72 -3.98 2.04
C SER A 33 -4.20 -3.03 3.12
N THR A 34 -4.08 -3.49 4.37
CA THR A 34 -3.48 -2.72 5.46
C THR A 34 -1.99 -2.47 5.22
N PHE A 35 -1.26 -3.50 4.77
CA PHE A 35 0.14 -3.38 4.39
C PHE A 35 0.33 -2.36 3.26
N MET A 36 -0.50 -2.42 2.21
CA MET A 36 -0.48 -1.46 1.10
C MET A 36 -0.86 -0.03 1.51
N LYS A 37 -1.66 0.14 2.56
CA LYS A 37 -1.95 1.47 3.15
C LYS A 37 -0.77 2.01 3.94
N ILE A 38 -0.11 1.15 4.71
CA ILE A 38 1.10 1.52 5.47
C ILE A 38 2.25 1.89 4.53
N LEU A 39 2.50 1.06 3.51
CA LEU A 39 3.50 1.35 2.48
C LEU A 39 3.18 2.65 1.73
N GLY A 40 1.89 2.90 1.47
CA GLY A 40 1.36 4.09 0.81
C GLY A 40 1.38 5.37 1.66
N GLY A 41 1.65 5.29 2.96
CA GLY A 41 1.49 6.41 3.89
C GLY A 41 0.04 6.74 4.26
N ASP A 42 -0.95 6.03 3.73
CA ASP A 42 -2.37 6.21 4.08
C ASP A 42 -2.69 5.77 5.52
N LEU A 43 -1.82 4.94 6.11
CA LEU A 43 -1.94 4.47 7.48
C LEU A 43 -0.57 4.46 8.16
N ALA A 44 -0.45 5.13 9.31
CA ALA A 44 0.79 5.07 10.09
C ALA A 44 1.00 3.68 10.70
N PRO A 45 2.22 3.12 10.67
CA PRO A 45 2.51 1.90 11.41
C PRO A 45 2.46 2.16 12.92
N THR A 46 2.05 1.16 13.70
CA THR A 46 2.06 1.27 15.18
C THR A 46 3.47 1.39 15.74
N SER A 47 4.45 0.79 15.06
CA SER A 47 5.87 0.84 15.42
C SER A 47 6.75 0.60 14.19
N GLY A 48 8.02 0.98 14.29
CA GLY A 48 8.97 0.89 13.18
C GLY A 48 8.82 2.04 12.18
N ASN A 49 9.47 1.91 11.02
CA ASN A 49 9.57 2.97 10.03
C ASN A 49 9.31 2.44 8.62
N VAL A 50 8.74 3.30 7.78
CA VAL A 50 8.61 3.10 6.33
C VAL A 50 9.16 4.34 5.67
N PHE A 51 10.06 4.18 4.71
CA PHE A 51 10.67 5.28 3.99
C PHE A 51 10.86 4.92 2.52
N LEU A 52 10.88 5.95 1.68
CA LEU A 52 11.24 5.87 0.26
C LEU A 52 12.64 6.45 0.11
N ASP A 53 13.41 5.93 -0.84
CA ASP A 53 14.72 6.51 -1.13
C ASP A 53 14.57 7.93 -1.72
N PRO A 54 15.57 8.81 -1.58
CA PRO A 54 15.51 10.15 -2.15
C PRO A 54 15.25 10.10 -3.66
N ASN A 55 14.36 10.97 -4.14
CA ASN A 55 13.90 11.05 -5.53
C ASN A 55 13.03 9.88 -6.02
N GLU A 56 12.57 8.99 -5.14
CA GLU A 56 11.53 8.01 -5.48
C GLU A 56 10.12 8.58 -5.25
N ARG A 57 9.18 8.17 -6.11
CA ARG A 57 7.75 8.45 -5.96
C ARG A 57 6.98 7.15 -5.90
N LEU A 58 6.12 7.01 -4.90
CA LEU A 58 5.21 5.88 -4.79
C LEU A 58 3.88 6.19 -5.48
N GLY A 59 3.60 5.47 -6.56
CA GLY A 59 2.29 5.46 -7.21
C GLY A 59 1.41 4.36 -6.64
N LYS A 60 0.14 4.67 -6.38
CA LYS A 60 -0.85 3.69 -5.87
C LYS A 60 -2.13 3.74 -6.68
N LEU A 61 -2.53 2.58 -7.21
CA LEU A 61 -3.86 2.40 -7.74
C LEU A 61 -4.82 2.04 -6.60
N LYS A 62 -5.89 2.81 -6.46
CA LYS A 62 -6.94 2.52 -5.47
C LYS A 62 -7.75 1.30 -5.92
N GLN A 63 -8.29 0.57 -4.94
CA GLN A 63 -9.13 -0.60 -5.21
C GLN A 63 -10.52 -0.21 -5.76
N ASP A 64 -10.94 1.03 -5.52
CA ASP A 64 -12.19 1.56 -6.04
C ASP A 64 -12.08 1.81 -7.56
N GLN A 65 -12.75 0.96 -8.33
CA GLN A 65 -12.77 1.00 -9.79
C GLN A 65 -13.72 2.07 -10.33
N PHE A 66 -14.63 2.59 -9.50
CA PHE A 66 -15.65 3.56 -9.90
C PHE A 66 -15.27 5.00 -9.53
N ALA A 67 -14.11 5.19 -8.90
CA ALA A 67 -13.66 6.48 -8.38
C ALA A 67 -13.50 7.59 -9.44
N TYR A 68 -13.58 7.26 -10.74
CA TYR A 68 -13.33 8.19 -11.84
C TYR A 68 -14.35 8.09 -12.99
N GLU A 69 -15.55 7.55 -12.75
CA GLU A 69 -16.58 7.40 -13.79
C GLU A 69 -17.04 8.73 -14.41
N GLU A 70 -16.88 9.84 -13.69
CA GLU A 70 -17.24 11.18 -14.17
C GLU A 70 -16.20 11.77 -15.15
N PHE A 71 -15.06 11.10 -15.36
CA PHE A 71 -13.97 11.58 -16.20
C PHE A 71 -13.78 10.70 -17.43
N THR A 72 -13.24 11.30 -18.50
CA THR A 72 -12.79 10.50 -19.63
C THR A 72 -11.59 9.63 -19.23
N VAL A 73 -11.35 8.56 -19.98
CA VAL A 73 -10.17 7.70 -19.79
C VAL A 73 -8.88 8.52 -19.90
N LEU A 74 -8.81 9.44 -20.87
CA LEU A 74 -7.64 10.30 -21.07
C LEU A 74 -7.38 11.18 -19.84
N ASP A 75 -8.42 11.83 -19.32
CA ASP A 75 -8.30 12.70 -18.15
C ASP A 75 -7.83 11.90 -16.92
N THR A 76 -8.42 10.72 -16.71
CA THR A 76 -8.06 9.83 -15.60
C THR A 76 -6.59 9.41 -15.63
N VAL A 77 -6.06 9.08 -16.82
CA VAL A 77 -4.63 8.73 -16.99
C VAL A 77 -3.73 9.92 -16.69
N ILE A 78 -4.10 11.11 -17.18
CA ILE A 78 -3.33 12.35 -16.93
C ILE A 78 -3.31 12.71 -15.44
N MET A 79 -4.40 12.47 -14.70
CA MET A 79 -4.45 12.72 -13.25
C MET A 79 -3.41 11.90 -12.46
N GLY A 80 -3.13 10.66 -12.86
CA GLY A 80 -2.12 9.81 -12.19
C GLY A 80 -0.66 10.16 -12.50
N ALA A 81 -0.42 11.02 -13.49
CA ALA A 81 0.92 11.42 -13.92
C ALA A 81 1.53 12.57 -13.08
N ARG A 82 0.79 13.08 -12.08
CA ARG A 82 1.26 14.10 -11.13
C ARG A 82 1.76 13.47 -9.84
#